data_AF-A0A2H6AB61-F1
#
_entry.id   AF-A0A2H6AB61-F1
#
_cell.length_a   1.000
_cell.length_b   1.000
_cell.length_c   1.000
_cell.angle_alpha   90.00
_cell.angle_beta   90.00
_cell.angle_gamma   90.00
#
_symmetry.space_group_name_H-M   'P 1'
#
loop_
_entity.id
_entity.type
_entity.pdbx_description
1 polymer ?
#
loop_
_entity_poly.entity_id
_entity_poly.type
_entity_poly.pdbx_seq_one_letter_code
_entity_poly.pdbx_strand_id
1 'polypeptide(L)'
;MAERIGEFQVLGELGKGANSTILHIRRSADSKQYALKIVPISDPDDCKYLEQAEHEFRIAQKLNHQNLIKIYILEKVPKWLFFGVKEVRLLIEYVPGKTLDKQRILPFPKLVQVFEQVASGLAYMHRRDIYHADLKPGNIMLARTGVVKIIDYGLAWTKNELKHRIQGTPEYMAPEQVKDRVVNEQTDIFNFGATMYRLCTWKNIPQVMDDAGQVIPQQIWERQLLPVRQANPACPQPLAELIHQCLAYKPHKRPESMTEVHERLQELVEALVTDPVDRLDALEWIDES
;
A
#
# COMPACT_ATOMS: atom_id res chain seq x y z
N MET A 1 19.12 30.51 3.55
CA MET A 1 19.95 29.28 3.63
C MET A 1 19.05 28.09 3.37
N ALA A 2 19.49 27.11 2.58
CA ALA A 2 18.72 25.88 2.42
C ALA A 2 18.60 25.17 3.78
N GLU A 3 17.39 24.75 4.15
CA GLU A 3 17.13 24.03 5.39
C GLU A 3 17.93 22.72 5.43
N ARG A 4 18.50 22.39 6.59
CA ARG A 4 19.37 21.22 6.80
C ARG A 4 18.93 20.44 8.03
N ILE A 5 19.02 19.12 7.93
CA ILE A 5 18.81 18.18 9.03
C ILE A 5 20.05 17.29 9.10
N GLY A 6 20.95 17.56 10.06
CA GLY A 6 22.23 16.87 10.15
C GLY A 6 23.04 16.96 8.86
N GLU A 7 23.39 15.80 8.28
CA GLU A 7 24.16 15.68 7.03
C GLU A 7 23.32 15.87 5.76
N PHE A 8 22.01 16.08 5.90
CA PHE A 8 21.06 16.13 4.79
C PHE A 8 20.60 17.55 4.47
N GLN A 9 20.55 17.86 3.19
CA GLN A 9 19.87 19.04 2.66
C GLN A 9 18.40 18.71 2.39
N VAL A 10 17.49 19.56 2.84
CA VAL A 10 16.05 19.46 2.51
C VAL A 10 15.82 20.04 1.11
N LEU A 11 15.25 19.23 0.22
CA LEU A 11 14.92 19.61 -1.16
C LEU A 11 13.46 20.07 -1.29
N GLY A 12 12.57 19.61 -0.41
CA GLY A 12 11.16 20.01 -0.39
C GLY A 12 10.30 19.05 0.42
N GLU A 13 9.01 19.35 0.54
CA GLU A 13 8.01 18.45 1.14
C GLU A 13 7.42 17.53 0.06
N LEU A 14 7.35 16.22 0.33
CA LEU A 14 6.70 15.23 -0.54
C LEU A 14 5.23 15.03 -0.17
N GLY A 15 4.86 15.30 1.08
CA GLY A 15 3.49 15.30 1.55
C GLY A 15 3.36 15.16 3.06
N LYS A 16 2.10 15.09 3.52
CA LYS A 16 1.74 14.89 4.93
C LYS A 16 0.92 13.61 5.08
N GLY A 17 1.26 12.82 6.09
CA GLY A 17 0.43 11.74 6.62
C GLY A 17 -0.44 12.25 7.78
N ALA A 18 -1.22 11.36 8.41
CA ALA A 18 -2.12 11.73 9.50
C ALA A 18 -1.41 12.47 10.65
N ASN A 19 -0.20 12.04 11.02
CA ASN A 19 0.63 12.65 12.08
C ASN A 19 2.11 12.67 11.69
N SER A 20 2.39 12.85 10.40
CA SER A 20 3.76 12.82 9.91
C SER A 20 3.97 13.76 8.73
N THR A 21 5.18 14.28 8.58
CA THR A 21 5.60 15.01 7.39
C THR A 21 6.65 14.19 6.65
N ILE A 22 6.55 14.11 5.32
CA ILE A 22 7.51 13.42 4.47
C ILE A 22 8.32 14.48 3.71
N LEU A 23 9.63 14.51 3.92
CA LEU A 23 10.54 15.43 3.25
C LEU A 23 11.36 14.71 2.18
N HIS A 24 11.57 15.36 1.05
CA HIS A 24 12.60 14.98 0.09
C HIS A 24 13.93 15.54 0.58
N ILE A 25 14.89 14.67 0.84
CA ILE A 25 16.21 15.06 1.35
C ILE A 25 17.33 14.49 0.50
N ARG A 26 18.47 15.17 0.49
CA ARG A 26 19.69 14.74 -0.20
C ARG A 26 20.85 14.71 0.77
N ARG A 27 21.53 13.57 0.87
CA ARG A 27 22.74 13.43 1.69
C ARG A 27 23.89 14.22 1.06
N SER A 28 24.56 15.04 1.86
CA SER A 28 25.59 15.95 1.34
C SER A 28 26.84 15.23 0.84
N ALA A 29 27.20 14.08 1.44
CA ALA A 29 28.44 13.36 1.14
C ALA A 29 28.47 12.71 -0.25
N ASP A 30 27.33 12.20 -0.73
CA ASP A 30 27.25 11.40 -1.96
C ASP A 30 26.09 11.80 -2.89
N SER A 31 25.39 12.89 -2.57
CA SER A 31 24.22 13.38 -3.31
C SER A 31 23.06 12.38 -3.43
N LYS A 32 23.07 11.28 -2.66
CA LYS A 32 22.00 10.29 -2.69
C LYS A 32 20.73 10.86 -2.05
N GLN A 33 19.60 10.63 -2.70
CA GLN A 33 18.29 11.15 -2.30
C GLN A 33 17.52 10.12 -1.46
N TYR A 34 16.73 10.63 -0.51
CA TYR A 34 15.91 9.85 0.42
C TYR A 34 14.60 10.58 0.71
N ALA A 35 13.61 9.81 1.17
CA ALA A 35 12.44 10.37 1.83
C ALA A 35 12.68 10.31 3.35
N LEU A 36 12.39 11.39 4.06
CA LEU A 36 12.47 11.44 5.52
C LEU A 36 11.07 11.61 6.08
N LYS A 37 10.55 10.56 6.73
CA LYS A 37 9.28 10.64 7.47
C LYS A 37 9.57 11.10 8.88
N ILE A 38 9.01 12.24 9.26
CA ILE A 38 9.12 12.82 10.60
C ILE A 38 7.77 12.67 11.29
N VAL A 39 7.77 12.06 12.47
CA VAL A 39 6.59 11.83 13.31
C VAL A 39 6.79 12.59 14.63
N PRO A 40 6.22 13.78 14.79
CA PRO A 40 6.28 14.53 16.04
C PRO A 40 5.57 13.77 17.18
N ILE A 41 6.14 13.85 18.39
CA ILE A 41 5.59 13.25 19.62
C ILE A 41 5.48 14.38 20.66
N SER A 42 4.28 14.93 20.78
CA SER A 42 4.01 16.06 21.66
C SER A 42 3.48 15.57 23.01
N ASP A 43 2.46 14.70 22.97
CA ASP A 43 1.65 14.29 24.11
C ASP A 43 1.71 12.78 24.38
N PRO A 44 1.31 12.30 25.58
CA PRO A 44 1.27 10.87 25.89
C PRO A 44 0.40 10.04 24.92
N ASP A 45 -0.63 10.64 24.34
CA ASP A 45 -1.51 10.01 23.36
C ASP A 45 -0.83 9.74 22.00
N ASP A 46 0.31 10.38 21.74
CA ASP A 46 1.12 10.18 20.53
C ASP A 46 2.00 8.92 20.60
N CYS A 47 2.07 8.25 21.76
CA CYS A 47 2.81 6.99 21.92
C CYS A 47 2.41 5.94 20.86
N LYS A 48 1.14 5.93 20.44
CA LYS A 48 0.65 5.05 19.36
C LYS A 48 1.35 5.29 18.01
N TYR A 49 1.77 6.52 17.72
CA TYR A 49 2.48 6.86 16.48
C TYR A 49 3.95 6.48 16.55
N LEU A 50 4.56 6.61 17.73
CA LEU A 50 5.89 6.06 18.01
C LEU A 50 5.90 4.54 17.82
N GLU A 51 4.98 3.83 18.47
CA GLU A 51 4.84 2.37 18.34
C GLU A 51 4.60 1.96 16.88
N GLN A 52 3.76 2.71 16.15
CA GLN A 52 3.51 2.44 14.72
C GLN A 52 4.77 2.64 13.87
N ALA A 53 5.58 3.69 14.11
CA ALA A 53 6.81 3.93 13.38
C ALA A 53 7.88 2.86 13.68
N GLU A 54 7.99 2.43 14.94
CA GLU A 54 8.88 1.32 15.33
C GLU A 54 8.45 -0.01 14.73
N HIS A 55 7.14 -0.27 14.72
CA HIS A 55 6.56 -1.44 14.09
C HIS A 55 6.83 -1.46 12.58
N GLU A 56 6.57 -0.35 11.90
CA GLU A 56 6.83 -0.17 10.47
C GLU A 56 8.30 -0.44 10.13
N PHE A 57 9.23 0.13 10.91
CA PHE A 57 10.67 -0.10 10.74
C PHE A 57 11.04 -1.58 10.94
N ARG A 58 10.56 -2.20 12.02
CA ARG A 58 10.83 -3.62 12.32
C ARG A 58 10.32 -4.55 11.23
N ILE A 59 9.14 -4.27 10.66
CA ILE A 59 8.60 -5.03 9.53
C ILE A 59 9.49 -4.83 8.30
N ALA A 60 9.83 -3.58 7.96
CA ALA A 60 10.67 -3.27 6.81
C ALA A 60 12.04 -3.97 6.85
N GLN A 61 12.67 -4.10 8.04
CA GLN A 61 13.95 -4.82 8.17
C GLN A 61 13.88 -6.30 7.80
N LYS A 62 12.70 -6.92 7.80
CA LYS A 62 12.50 -8.32 7.40
C LYS A 62 12.27 -8.48 5.89
N LEU A 63 12.14 -7.37 5.16
CA LEU A 63 11.70 -7.35 3.78
C LEU A 63 12.82 -6.84 2.86
N ASN A 64 13.09 -7.60 1.80
CA ASN A 64 14.03 -7.20 0.75
C ASN A 64 13.51 -7.70 -0.60
N HIS A 65 12.71 -6.86 -1.24
CA HIS A 65 12.09 -7.15 -2.52
C HIS A 65 12.03 -5.86 -3.35
N GLN A 66 12.10 -5.97 -4.68
CA GLN A 66 12.11 -4.80 -5.55
C GLN A 66 10.82 -3.96 -5.41
N ASN A 67 9.68 -4.64 -5.21
CA ASN A 67 8.35 -4.02 -5.09
C ASN A 67 7.96 -3.61 -3.66
N LEU A 68 8.90 -3.64 -2.73
CA LEU A 68 8.71 -3.23 -1.34
C LEU A 68 9.63 -2.06 -1.03
N ILE A 69 9.11 -1.01 -0.39
CA ILE A 69 9.91 0.16 -0.01
C ILE A 69 10.95 -0.23 1.04
N LYS A 70 12.15 0.32 0.92
CA LYS A 70 13.19 0.15 1.95
C LYS A 70 13.10 1.26 2.99
N ILE A 71 13.14 0.88 4.26
CA ILE A 71 13.39 1.79 5.37
C ILE A 71 14.78 1.49 5.92
N TYR A 72 15.67 2.47 5.85
CA TYR A 72 17.08 2.31 6.17
C TYR A 72 17.38 2.53 7.64
N ILE A 73 16.76 3.55 8.26
CA ILE A 73 17.10 4.00 9.62
C ILE A 73 15.82 4.42 10.33
N LEU A 74 15.74 4.12 11.63
CA LEU A 74 14.85 4.76 12.58
C LEU A 74 15.69 5.53 13.61
N GLU A 75 15.43 6.82 13.76
CA GLU A 75 16.07 7.69 14.75
C GLU A 75 15.00 8.24 15.70
N LYS A 76 15.26 8.13 17.01
CA LYS A 76 14.45 8.78 18.05
C LYS A 76 15.16 10.04 18.52
N VAL A 77 14.55 11.19 18.31
CA VAL A 77 15.12 12.47 18.73
C VAL A 77 14.66 12.76 20.16
N PRO A 78 15.57 12.97 21.12
CA PRO A 78 15.20 13.22 22.52
C PRO A 78 14.61 14.63 22.71
N LYS A 79 13.80 14.81 23.76
CA LYS A 79 13.41 16.14 24.26
C LYS A 79 14.63 16.80 24.92
N TRP A 80 14.85 18.10 24.66
CA TRP A 80 16.04 18.83 25.14
C TRP A 80 16.08 19.02 26.67
N LEU A 81 14.92 19.10 27.32
CA LEU A 81 14.80 19.48 28.74
C LEU A 81 14.14 18.41 29.63
N PHE A 82 13.76 17.24 29.09
CA PHE A 82 13.02 16.19 29.82
C PHE A 82 13.35 14.77 29.30
N PHE A 83 13.05 13.74 30.09
CA PHE A 83 13.02 12.36 29.60
C PHE A 83 11.89 12.17 28.59
N GLY A 84 12.20 11.66 27.39
CA GLY A 84 11.20 11.32 26.38
C GLY A 84 11.66 11.59 24.95
N VAL A 85 10.84 11.15 24.00
CA VAL A 85 11.05 11.33 22.55
C VAL A 85 10.29 12.58 22.10
N LYS A 86 10.96 13.48 21.40
CA LYS A 86 10.37 14.66 20.74
C LYS A 86 9.75 14.27 19.39
N GLU A 87 10.45 13.45 18.62
CA GLU A 87 10.01 12.98 17.31
C GLU A 87 10.75 11.70 16.93
N VAL A 88 10.12 10.92 16.05
CA VAL A 88 10.74 9.77 15.39
C VAL A 88 10.97 10.12 13.93
N ARG A 89 12.13 9.74 13.40
CA ARG A 89 12.48 9.94 12.01
C ARG A 89 12.78 8.61 11.35
N LEU A 90 12.19 8.37 10.19
CA LEU A 90 12.47 7.20 9.36
C LEU A 90 13.16 7.68 8.07
N LEU A 91 14.37 7.17 7.83
CA LEU A 91 15.07 7.37 6.56
C LEU A 91 14.61 6.30 5.58
N ILE A 92 13.91 6.70 4.53
CA ILE A 92 13.21 5.83 3.59
C ILE A 92 13.81 6.00 2.19
N GLU A 93 13.77 4.93 1.40
CA GLU A 93 14.03 5.00 -0.04
C GLU A 93 13.20 6.11 -0.70
N TYR A 94 13.87 6.97 -1.45
CA TYR A 94 13.18 7.92 -2.31
C TYR A 94 12.78 7.23 -3.62
N VAL A 95 11.49 7.28 -3.93
CA VAL A 95 10.94 6.77 -5.18
C VAL A 95 10.38 7.97 -5.96
N PRO A 96 10.99 8.34 -7.10
CA PRO A 96 10.52 9.45 -7.91
C PRO A 96 9.25 9.04 -8.67
N GLY A 97 8.10 9.22 -8.03
CA GLY A 97 6.82 8.70 -8.51
C GLY A 97 5.62 9.35 -7.84
N LYS A 98 4.43 8.85 -8.20
CA LYS A 98 3.15 9.23 -7.58
C LYS A 98 2.48 7.97 -7.03
N THR A 99 1.72 8.13 -5.95
CA THR A 99 0.84 7.08 -5.45
C THR A 99 -0.35 6.89 -6.40
N LEU A 100 -0.89 5.68 -6.49
CA LEU A 100 -1.91 5.35 -7.51
C LEU A 100 -3.26 6.05 -7.28
N ASP A 101 -3.54 6.53 -6.07
CA ASP A 101 -4.69 7.41 -5.80
C ASP A 101 -4.56 8.80 -6.44
N LYS A 102 -3.33 9.25 -6.69
CA LYS A 102 -2.99 10.54 -7.33
C LYS A 102 -2.60 10.38 -8.79
N GLN A 103 -2.51 9.15 -9.29
CA GLN A 103 -2.12 8.88 -10.66
C GLN A 103 -3.34 9.00 -11.58
N ARG A 104 -3.11 9.38 -12.83
CA ARG A 104 -4.16 9.34 -13.87
C ARG A 104 -4.55 7.90 -14.17
N ILE A 105 -5.72 7.75 -14.80
CA ILE A 105 -6.21 6.47 -15.32
C ILE A 105 -5.16 5.86 -16.24
N LEU A 106 -4.69 4.66 -15.89
CA LEU A 106 -3.76 3.89 -16.72
C LEU A 106 -4.55 3.00 -17.68
N PRO A 107 -4.05 2.80 -18.92
CA PRO A 107 -4.59 1.79 -19.81
C PRO A 107 -4.35 0.40 -19.22
N PHE A 108 -5.24 -0.56 -19.52
CA PHE A 108 -5.20 -1.90 -18.92
C PHE A 108 -3.86 -2.63 -19.06
N PRO A 109 -3.14 -2.60 -20.21
CA PRO A 109 -1.82 -3.22 -20.31
C PRO A 109 -0.82 -2.73 -19.26
N LYS A 110 -0.81 -1.42 -18.97
CA LYS A 110 0.02 -0.83 -17.92
C LYS A 110 -0.51 -1.19 -16.53
N LEU A 111 -1.83 -1.15 -16.34
CA LEU A 111 -2.45 -1.41 -15.06
C LEU A 111 -2.25 -2.86 -14.58
N VAL A 112 -2.30 -3.85 -15.48
CA VAL A 112 -2.02 -5.25 -15.11
C VAL A 112 -0.57 -5.48 -14.72
N GLN A 113 0.39 -4.78 -15.34
CA GLN A 113 1.79 -4.81 -14.90
C GLN A 113 1.96 -4.22 -13.49
N VAL A 114 1.18 -3.19 -13.14
CA VAL A 114 1.18 -2.65 -11.77
C VAL A 114 0.67 -3.68 -10.79
N PHE A 115 -0.44 -4.34 -11.12
CA PHE A 115 -1.03 -5.38 -10.28
C PHE A 115 -0.08 -6.57 -10.11
N GLU A 116 0.55 -7.04 -11.18
CA GLU A 116 1.53 -8.12 -11.15
C GLU A 116 2.67 -7.81 -10.17
N GLN A 117 3.25 -6.61 -10.26
CA GLN A 117 4.34 -6.18 -9.36
C GLN A 117 3.89 -6.07 -7.90
N VAL A 118 2.66 -5.62 -7.64
CA VAL A 118 2.07 -5.58 -6.29
C VAL A 118 1.87 -6.99 -5.75
N ALA A 119 1.29 -7.89 -6.53
CA ALA A 119 1.07 -9.28 -6.16
C ALA A 119 2.39 -10.00 -5.85
N SER A 120 3.44 -9.75 -6.65
CA SER A 120 4.80 -10.24 -6.41
C SER A 120 5.34 -9.80 -5.03
N GLY A 121 5.18 -8.52 -4.70
CA GLY A 121 5.56 -7.97 -3.38
C GLY A 121 4.79 -8.58 -2.22
N LEU A 122 3.47 -8.73 -2.35
CA LEU A 122 2.61 -9.34 -1.31
C LEU A 122 2.92 -10.83 -1.14
N ALA A 123 3.08 -11.59 -2.22
CA ALA A 123 3.47 -12.99 -2.16
C ALA A 123 4.82 -13.17 -1.45
N TYR A 124 5.77 -12.25 -1.66
CA TYR A 124 7.04 -12.24 -0.92
C TYR A 124 6.85 -12.01 0.59
N MET A 125 5.93 -11.11 0.98
CA MET A 125 5.57 -10.87 2.39
C MET A 125 4.91 -12.10 3.00
N HIS A 126 3.95 -12.72 2.31
CA HIS A 126 3.19 -13.88 2.80
C HIS A 126 4.08 -15.10 3.05
N ARG A 127 5.07 -15.36 2.19
CA ARG A 127 6.08 -16.41 2.41
C ARG A 127 6.93 -16.22 3.67
N ARG A 128 6.87 -15.04 4.30
CA ARG A 128 7.52 -14.69 5.56
C ARG A 128 6.54 -14.55 6.71
N ASP A 129 5.30 -15.01 6.54
CA ASP A 129 4.22 -14.86 7.50
C ASP A 129 4.00 -13.39 7.91
N ILE A 130 4.18 -12.46 6.96
CA ILE A 130 3.90 -11.03 7.10
C ILE A 130 2.74 -10.68 6.14
N TYR A 131 1.70 -10.02 6.65
CA TYR A 131 0.56 -9.54 5.85
C TYR A 131 0.46 -8.02 5.99
N HIS A 132 0.08 -7.32 4.92
CA HIS A 132 0.03 -5.88 4.81
C HIS A 132 -1.17 -5.25 5.57
N ALA A 133 -2.35 -5.86 5.49
CA ALA A 133 -3.60 -5.52 6.19
C ALA A 133 -4.28 -4.17 5.85
N ASP A 134 -3.60 -3.27 5.13
CA ASP A 134 -4.17 -1.98 4.67
C ASP A 134 -3.76 -1.65 3.22
N LEU A 135 -3.89 -2.60 2.30
CA LEU A 135 -3.55 -2.33 0.90
C LEU A 135 -4.64 -1.48 0.23
N LYS A 136 -4.21 -0.36 -0.36
CA LYS A 136 -5.03 0.62 -1.09
C LYS A 136 -4.17 1.37 -2.10
N PRO A 137 -4.77 2.08 -3.09
CA PRO A 137 -4.01 2.86 -4.08
C PRO A 137 -3.01 3.86 -3.49
N GLY A 138 -3.34 4.50 -2.35
CA GLY A 138 -2.44 5.43 -1.66
C GLY A 138 -1.18 4.78 -1.06
N ASN A 139 -1.18 3.46 -0.89
CA ASN A 139 -0.06 2.68 -0.37
C ASN A 139 0.76 2.00 -1.48
N ILE A 140 0.47 2.32 -2.74
CA ILE A 140 1.20 1.81 -3.92
C ILE A 140 1.75 3.00 -4.69
N MET A 141 3.07 3.06 -4.83
CA MET A 141 3.77 4.10 -5.59
C MET A 141 4.24 3.56 -6.93
N LEU A 142 3.97 4.31 -7.99
CA LEU A 142 4.48 4.06 -9.33
C LEU A 142 5.56 5.08 -9.66
N ALA A 143 6.77 4.60 -9.90
CA ALA A 143 7.93 5.42 -10.27
C ALA A 143 7.94 5.73 -11.76
N ARG A 144 8.70 6.76 -12.14
CA ARG A 144 8.86 7.15 -13.55
C ARG A 144 9.42 6.06 -14.46
N THR A 145 10.22 5.19 -13.88
CA THR A 145 10.87 4.06 -14.55
C THR A 145 9.98 2.83 -14.68
N GLY A 146 8.69 2.91 -14.29
CA GLY A 146 7.78 1.78 -14.29
C GLY A 146 7.90 0.84 -13.08
N VAL A 147 8.81 1.14 -12.14
CA VAL A 147 8.94 0.41 -10.87
C VAL A 147 7.76 0.71 -9.96
N VAL A 148 7.13 -0.33 -9.43
CA VAL A 148 6.03 -0.23 -8.47
C VAL A 148 6.51 -0.63 -7.08
N LYS A 149 6.16 0.16 -6.05
CA LYS A 149 6.49 -0.14 -4.65
C LYS A 149 5.31 -0.01 -3.71
N ILE A 150 5.18 -0.97 -2.80
CA ILE A 150 4.31 -0.90 -1.63
C ILE A 150 5.03 -0.13 -0.52
N ILE A 151 4.41 0.92 0.03
CA ILE A 151 5.14 1.97 0.78
C ILE A 151 4.74 2.20 2.25
N ASP A 152 3.77 1.47 2.81
CA ASP A 152 3.32 1.67 4.20
C ASP A 152 3.11 0.34 4.93
N TYR A 153 3.96 0.05 5.91
CA TYR A 153 3.86 -1.16 6.73
C TYR A 153 3.29 -0.89 8.13
N GLY A 154 2.79 0.32 8.41
CA GLY A 154 2.35 0.71 9.74
C GLY A 154 1.24 -0.17 10.32
N LEU A 155 0.44 -0.81 9.45
CA LEU A 155 -0.63 -1.72 9.84
C LEU A 155 -0.32 -3.20 9.56
N ALA A 156 0.87 -3.52 9.05
CA ALA A 156 1.27 -4.88 8.76
C ALA A 156 1.19 -5.78 9.99
N TRP A 157 1.05 -7.08 9.76
CA TRP A 157 0.84 -8.09 10.78
C TRP A 157 1.79 -9.26 10.59
N THR A 158 2.39 -9.76 11.67
CA THR A 158 3.11 -11.03 11.65
C THR A 158 2.31 -12.11 12.35
N LYS A 159 2.37 -13.34 11.83
CA LYS A 159 1.82 -14.54 12.48
C LYS A 159 2.30 -14.60 13.93
N ASN A 160 1.33 -14.54 14.86
CA ASN A 160 1.45 -14.49 16.33
C ASN A 160 1.37 -13.10 17.01
N GLU A 161 1.12 -12.02 16.27
CA GLU A 161 0.84 -10.72 16.90
C GLU A 161 -0.65 -10.57 17.26
N LEU A 162 -0.98 -10.27 18.52
CA LEU A 162 -2.35 -9.97 18.92
C LEU A 162 -2.68 -8.51 18.63
N LYS A 163 -3.58 -8.23 17.68
CA LYS A 163 -4.17 -6.89 17.51
C LYS A 163 -5.52 -6.81 18.22
N HIS A 164 -5.65 -5.82 19.10
CA HIS A 164 -6.83 -5.63 19.94
C HIS A 164 -7.92 -4.76 19.30
N ARG A 165 -7.62 -4.12 18.14
CA ARG A 165 -8.49 -3.17 17.45
C ARG A 165 -8.62 -3.49 15.96
N ILE A 166 -9.79 -3.21 15.40
CA ILE A 166 -10.02 -3.19 13.95
C ILE A 166 -9.19 -2.04 13.37
N GLN A 167 -8.37 -2.31 12.35
CA GLN A 167 -7.54 -1.32 11.68
C GLN A 167 -7.48 -1.58 10.18
N GLY A 168 -7.35 -0.50 9.42
CA GLY A 168 -7.34 -0.48 7.96
C GLY A 168 -8.33 0.56 7.44
N THR A 169 -8.37 0.69 6.13
CA THR A 169 -9.18 1.69 5.45
C THR A 169 -10.54 1.08 5.09
N PRO A 170 -11.67 1.62 5.61
CA PRO A 170 -12.99 0.97 5.55
C PRO A 170 -13.41 0.49 4.15
N GLU A 171 -13.02 1.22 3.10
CA GLU A 171 -13.35 0.92 1.71
C GLU A 171 -12.58 -0.28 1.12
N TYR A 172 -11.59 -0.81 1.82
CA TYR A 172 -10.74 -1.92 1.37
C TYR A 172 -10.75 -3.12 2.33
N MET A 173 -11.36 -2.98 3.51
CA MET A 173 -11.37 -4.01 4.56
C MET A 173 -12.09 -5.29 4.12
N ALA A 174 -11.50 -6.43 4.50
CA ALA A 174 -12.12 -7.74 4.35
C ALA A 174 -13.14 -8.01 5.46
N PRO A 175 -14.21 -8.80 5.22
CA PRO A 175 -15.21 -9.12 6.22
C PRO A 175 -14.65 -9.73 7.52
N GLU A 176 -13.64 -10.59 7.42
CA GLU A 176 -13.00 -11.23 8.58
C GLU A 176 -12.15 -10.26 9.43
N GLN A 177 -11.67 -9.15 8.86
CA GLN A 177 -10.97 -8.11 9.62
C GLN A 177 -11.93 -7.43 10.60
N VAL A 178 -13.17 -7.21 10.16
CA VAL A 178 -14.21 -6.54 10.95
C VAL A 178 -14.83 -7.53 11.94
N LYS A 179 -15.20 -8.72 11.46
CA LYS A 179 -15.93 -9.71 12.24
C LYS A 179 -15.05 -10.41 13.28
N ASP A 180 -13.93 -10.95 12.84
CA ASP A 180 -13.12 -11.90 13.62
C ASP A 180 -11.80 -11.28 14.09
N ARG A 181 -11.48 -10.05 13.64
CA ARG A 181 -10.19 -9.35 13.88
C ARG A 181 -9.00 -10.18 13.40
N VAL A 182 -9.22 -11.00 12.37
CA VAL A 182 -8.20 -11.85 11.77
C VAL A 182 -7.58 -11.10 10.60
N VAL A 183 -6.25 -11.19 10.51
CA VAL A 183 -5.47 -10.76 9.36
C VAL A 183 -4.61 -11.95 8.92
N ASN A 184 -4.74 -12.33 7.67
CA ASN A 184 -3.95 -13.39 7.04
C ASN A 184 -3.79 -13.13 5.54
N GLU A 185 -3.26 -14.10 4.81
CA GLU A 185 -3.09 -14.01 3.36
C GLU A 185 -4.43 -13.77 2.62
N GLN A 186 -5.52 -14.42 3.03
CA GLN A 186 -6.83 -14.20 2.41
C GLN A 186 -7.32 -12.76 2.60
N THR A 187 -6.98 -12.13 3.73
CA THR A 187 -7.28 -10.72 3.99
C THR A 187 -6.59 -9.81 2.99
N ASP A 188 -5.29 -9.99 2.77
CA ASP A 188 -4.53 -9.20 1.79
C ASP A 188 -5.03 -9.44 0.36
N ILE A 189 -5.43 -10.67 0.02
CA ILE A 189 -6.07 -10.99 -1.27
C ILE A 189 -7.35 -10.17 -1.46
N PHE A 190 -8.18 -10.03 -0.42
CA PHE A 190 -9.37 -9.18 -0.50
C PHE A 190 -9.03 -7.69 -0.60
N ASN A 191 -8.11 -7.19 0.24
CA ASN A 191 -7.67 -5.78 0.17
C ASN A 191 -7.12 -5.45 -1.23
N PHE A 192 -6.39 -6.41 -1.83
CA PHE A 192 -5.89 -6.28 -3.18
C PHE A 192 -6.99 -6.35 -4.24
N GLY A 193 -7.98 -7.23 -4.09
CA GLY A 193 -9.19 -7.24 -4.91
C GLY A 193 -9.93 -5.90 -4.89
N ALA A 194 -10.10 -5.29 -3.72
CA ALA A 194 -10.72 -3.98 -3.56
C ALA A 194 -9.87 -2.86 -4.20
N THR A 195 -8.55 -2.95 -4.07
CA THR A 195 -7.60 -2.04 -4.72
C THR A 195 -7.65 -2.13 -6.25
N MET A 196 -7.65 -3.34 -6.81
CA MET A 196 -7.78 -3.56 -8.25
C MET A 196 -9.15 -3.09 -8.75
N TYR A 197 -10.23 -3.38 -8.02
CA TYR A 197 -11.57 -2.87 -8.34
C TYR A 197 -11.57 -1.34 -8.42
N ARG A 198 -11.00 -0.67 -7.41
CA ARG A 198 -10.91 0.79 -7.37
C ARG A 198 -10.17 1.35 -8.58
N LEU A 199 -9.02 0.76 -8.92
CA LEU A 199 -8.19 1.26 -10.03
C LEU A 199 -8.77 0.93 -11.42
N CYS A 200 -9.53 -0.15 -11.55
CA CYS A 200 -10.21 -0.49 -12.80
C CYS A 200 -11.51 0.31 -13.01
N THR A 201 -12.19 0.72 -11.94
CA THR A 201 -13.55 1.29 -12.04
C THR A 201 -13.67 2.73 -11.59
N TRP A 202 -12.67 3.25 -10.86
CA TRP A 202 -12.73 4.53 -10.14
C TRP A 202 -13.94 4.65 -9.21
N LYS A 203 -14.43 3.51 -8.72
CA LYS A 203 -15.46 3.39 -7.69
C LYS A 203 -14.94 2.56 -6.54
N ASN A 204 -15.49 2.77 -5.34
CA ASN A 204 -15.20 1.89 -4.21
C ASN A 204 -16.13 0.68 -4.27
N ILE A 205 -15.69 -0.44 -3.70
CA ILE A 205 -16.60 -1.53 -3.35
C ILE A 205 -17.55 -1.06 -2.22
N PRO A 206 -18.69 -1.72 -2.01
CA PRO A 206 -19.48 -1.49 -0.80
C PRO A 206 -18.62 -1.78 0.43
N GLN A 207 -18.73 -0.94 1.46
CA GLN A 207 -18.06 -1.21 2.72
C GLN A 207 -18.58 -2.53 3.32
N VAL A 208 -17.72 -3.26 4.02
CA VAL A 208 -18.08 -4.52 4.69
C VAL A 208 -18.62 -4.28 6.11
N MET A 209 -18.69 -3.03 6.54
CA MET A 209 -19.06 -2.60 7.87
C MET A 209 -20.13 -1.50 7.78
N ASP A 210 -21.09 -1.50 8.70
CA ASP A 210 -22.09 -0.43 8.82
C ASP A 210 -21.58 0.73 9.70
N ASP A 211 -22.40 1.78 9.81
CA ASP A 211 -22.07 2.97 10.61
C ASP A 211 -21.90 2.67 12.11
N ALA A 212 -22.43 1.53 12.59
CA ALA A 212 -22.30 1.07 13.96
C ALA A 212 -21.06 0.18 14.19
N GLY A 213 -20.25 -0.04 13.16
CA GLY A 213 -19.05 -0.87 13.24
C GLY A 213 -19.32 -2.38 13.12
N GLN A 214 -20.52 -2.79 12.70
CA GLN A 214 -20.90 -4.20 12.55
C GLN A 214 -20.69 -4.68 11.12
N VAL A 215 -20.28 -5.95 10.98
CA VAL A 215 -20.08 -6.56 9.67
C VAL A 215 -21.41 -6.70 8.91
N ILE A 216 -21.45 -6.23 7.66
CA ILE A 216 -22.61 -6.34 6.78
C ILE A 216 -22.76 -7.80 6.31
N PRO A 217 -23.95 -8.42 6.42
CA PRO A 217 -24.17 -9.80 5.96
C PRO A 217 -23.85 -10.02 4.48
N GLN A 218 -23.26 -11.18 4.17
CA GLN A 218 -22.85 -11.57 2.81
C GLN A 218 -23.89 -11.28 1.73
N GLN A 219 -25.14 -11.72 1.93
CA GLN A 219 -26.20 -11.58 0.92
C GLN A 219 -26.52 -10.11 0.60
N ILE A 220 -26.37 -9.23 1.59
CA ILE A 220 -26.60 -7.79 1.42
C ILE A 220 -25.41 -7.18 0.67
N TRP A 221 -24.20 -7.49 1.11
CA TRP A 221 -22.97 -6.97 0.50
C TRP A 221 -22.84 -7.40 -0.98
N GLU A 222 -23.07 -8.67 -1.30
CA GLU A 222 -22.99 -9.20 -2.68
C GLU A 222 -24.00 -8.55 -3.62
N ARG A 223 -25.19 -8.17 -3.12
CA ARG A 223 -26.20 -7.45 -3.93
C ARG A 223 -25.82 -6.00 -4.22
N GLN A 224 -24.99 -5.40 -3.36
CA GLN A 224 -24.54 -4.01 -3.51
C GLN A 224 -23.29 -3.91 -4.39
N LEU A 225 -22.51 -4.99 -4.52
CA LEU A 225 -21.29 -4.99 -5.33
C LEU A 225 -21.64 -4.85 -6.81
N LEU A 226 -21.36 -3.68 -7.38
CA LEU A 226 -21.48 -3.45 -8.82
C LEU A 226 -20.41 -4.28 -9.57
N PRO A 227 -20.78 -5.12 -10.56
CA PRO A 227 -19.81 -5.88 -11.35
C PRO A 227 -18.77 -5.00 -12.05
N VAL A 228 -17.51 -5.44 -12.10
CA VAL A 228 -16.38 -4.66 -12.66
C VAL A 228 -16.68 -4.20 -14.09
N ARG A 229 -17.16 -5.11 -14.96
CA ARG A 229 -17.48 -4.78 -16.36
C ARG A 229 -18.77 -4.00 -16.54
N GLN A 230 -19.66 -3.97 -15.55
CA GLN A 230 -20.79 -3.05 -15.56
C GLN A 230 -20.34 -1.64 -15.21
N ALA A 231 -19.38 -1.50 -14.29
CA ALA A 231 -18.79 -0.21 -13.93
C ALA A 231 -17.82 0.32 -15.00
N ASN A 232 -17.04 -0.56 -15.63
CA ASN A 232 -16.12 -0.25 -16.72
C ASN A 232 -16.14 -1.36 -17.78
N PRO A 233 -16.94 -1.22 -18.86
CA PRO A 233 -17.07 -2.22 -19.92
C PRO A 233 -15.77 -2.56 -20.67
N ALA A 234 -14.79 -1.65 -20.65
CA ALA A 234 -13.49 -1.83 -21.28
C ALA A 234 -12.55 -2.77 -20.49
N CYS A 235 -12.89 -3.10 -19.24
CA CYS A 235 -12.08 -4.02 -18.43
C CYS A 235 -12.03 -5.42 -19.07
N PRO A 236 -10.82 -5.99 -19.28
CA PRO A 236 -10.67 -7.35 -19.77
C PRO A 236 -11.42 -8.36 -18.90
N GLN A 237 -12.14 -9.29 -19.54
CA GLN A 237 -12.93 -10.30 -18.83
C GLN A 237 -12.13 -11.11 -17.80
N PRO A 238 -10.92 -11.62 -18.11
CA PRO A 238 -10.18 -12.42 -17.14
C PRO A 238 -9.71 -11.61 -15.92
N LEU A 239 -9.42 -10.31 -16.11
CA LEU A 239 -9.08 -9.41 -15.01
C LEU A 239 -10.30 -9.15 -14.11
N ALA A 240 -11.48 -8.91 -14.71
CA ALA A 240 -12.71 -8.73 -13.95
C ALA A 240 -13.06 -9.97 -13.13
N GLU A 241 -12.89 -11.17 -13.69
CA GLU A 241 -13.11 -12.44 -12.99
C GLU A 241 -12.15 -12.63 -11.82
N LEU A 242 -10.86 -12.34 -12.01
CA LEU A 242 -9.87 -12.39 -10.94
C LEU A 242 -10.22 -11.42 -9.80
N ILE A 243 -10.58 -10.17 -10.13
CA ILE A 243 -11.01 -9.17 -9.14
C ILE A 243 -12.20 -9.70 -8.33
N HIS A 244 -13.21 -10.26 -8.99
CA HIS A 244 -14.39 -10.82 -8.32
C HIS A 244 -14.06 -12.02 -7.43
N GLN A 245 -13.13 -12.89 -7.85
CA GLN A 245 -12.69 -14.00 -7.03
C GLN A 245 -11.92 -13.52 -5.79
N CYS A 246 -11.01 -12.55 -5.93
CA CYS A 246 -10.33 -11.92 -4.78
C CYS A 246 -11.32 -11.27 -3.81
N LEU A 247 -12.41 -10.69 -4.33
CA LEU A 247 -13.48 -10.06 -3.57
C LEU A 247 -14.53 -11.03 -3.02
N ALA A 248 -14.35 -12.35 -3.16
CA ALA A 248 -15.31 -13.31 -2.62
C ALA A 248 -15.45 -13.10 -1.10
N TYR A 249 -16.70 -12.97 -0.63
CA TYR A 249 -16.98 -12.63 0.77
C TYR A 249 -16.38 -13.64 1.75
N LYS A 250 -16.51 -14.94 1.42
CA LYS A 250 -15.92 -16.04 2.21
C LYS A 250 -14.45 -16.25 1.83
N PRO A 251 -13.50 -16.23 2.79
CA PRO A 251 -12.06 -16.38 2.50
C PRO A 251 -11.69 -17.59 1.65
N HIS A 252 -12.28 -18.76 1.90
CA HIS A 252 -11.99 -20.02 1.16
C HIS A 252 -12.55 -20.06 -0.28
N LYS A 253 -13.25 -19.01 -0.73
CA LYS A 253 -13.71 -18.85 -2.11
C LYS A 253 -12.81 -17.94 -2.95
N ARG A 254 -11.84 -17.28 -2.30
CA ARG A 254 -10.81 -16.47 -2.96
C ARG A 254 -9.71 -17.41 -3.51
N PRO A 255 -8.76 -16.91 -4.33
CA PRO A 255 -7.54 -17.65 -4.65
C PRO A 255 -6.87 -18.20 -3.39
N GLU A 256 -6.21 -19.34 -3.50
CA GLU A 256 -5.59 -20.06 -2.38
C GLU A 256 -4.40 -19.28 -1.80
N SER A 257 -3.69 -18.53 -2.64
CA SER A 257 -2.55 -17.72 -2.23
C SER A 257 -2.38 -16.51 -3.13
N MET A 258 -1.59 -15.54 -2.66
CA MET A 258 -1.16 -14.40 -3.48
C MET A 258 -0.20 -14.84 -4.59
N THR A 259 0.44 -16.01 -4.47
CA THR A 259 1.24 -16.58 -5.56
C THR A 259 0.34 -16.97 -6.73
N GLU A 260 -0.82 -17.58 -6.48
CA GLU A 260 -1.82 -17.87 -7.53
C GLU A 260 -2.32 -16.57 -8.19
N VAL A 261 -2.60 -15.53 -7.39
CA VAL A 261 -3.00 -14.21 -7.93
C VAL A 261 -1.91 -13.61 -8.81
N HIS A 262 -0.65 -13.72 -8.37
CA HIS A 262 0.52 -13.24 -9.10
C HIS A 262 0.67 -13.96 -10.45
N GLU A 263 0.62 -15.29 -10.47
CA GLU A 263 0.70 -16.11 -11.69
C GLU A 263 -0.40 -15.74 -12.71
N ARG A 264 -1.65 -15.59 -12.24
CA ARG A 264 -2.76 -15.19 -13.12
C ARG A 264 -2.61 -13.75 -13.67
N LEU A 265 -1.98 -12.87 -12.92
CA LEU A 265 -1.65 -11.53 -13.41
C LEU A 265 -0.50 -11.55 -14.42
N GLN A 266 0.45 -12.48 -14.29
CA GLN A 266 1.50 -12.68 -15.29
C GLN A 266 0.91 -13.14 -16.63
N GLU A 267 -0.01 -14.10 -16.63
CA GLU A 267 -0.74 -14.53 -17.84
C GLU A 267 -1.48 -13.35 -18.51
N LEU A 268 -2.09 -12.46 -17.70
CA LEU A 268 -2.74 -11.25 -18.19
C LEU A 268 -1.74 -10.24 -18.76
N VAL A 269 -0.56 -10.09 -18.17
CA VAL A 269 0.52 -9.24 -18.69
C VAL A 269 0.98 -9.76 -20.05
N GLU A 270 1.23 -11.07 -20.18
CA GLU A 270 1.61 -11.70 -21.46
C GLU A 270 0.55 -11.51 -22.55
N ALA A 271 -0.72 -11.59 -22.18
CA ALA A 271 -1.83 -11.43 -23.11
C ALA A 271 -2.08 -9.97 -23.55
N LEU A 272 -1.82 -9.00 -22.67
CA LEU A 272 -2.21 -7.60 -22.89
C LEU A 272 -1.05 -6.67 -23.26
N VAL A 273 0.19 -7.01 -22.93
CA VAL A 273 1.38 -6.18 -23.18
C VAL A 273 2.05 -6.66 -24.46
N THR A 274 1.55 -6.19 -25.60
CA THR A 274 1.95 -6.69 -26.92
C THR A 274 2.89 -5.75 -27.66
N ASP A 275 2.85 -4.45 -27.35
CA ASP A 275 3.67 -3.42 -27.97
C ASP A 275 4.60 -2.73 -26.94
N PRO A 276 5.79 -2.24 -27.34
CA PRO A 276 6.63 -1.42 -26.46
C PRO A 276 5.88 -0.27 -25.74
N VAL A 277 4.89 0.35 -26.38
CA VAL A 277 4.10 1.44 -25.77
C VAL A 277 3.24 0.97 -24.60
N ASP A 278 2.94 -0.32 -24.51
CA ASP A 278 2.14 -0.91 -23.42
C ASP A 278 2.94 -1.05 -22.13
N ARG A 279 4.28 -0.98 -22.19
CA ARG A 279 5.15 -1.19 -21.03
C ARG A 279 5.08 -0.04 -20.04
N LEU A 280 5.25 -0.35 -18.76
CA LEU A 280 5.20 0.67 -17.69
C LEU A 280 6.33 1.71 -17.78
N ASP A 281 7.50 1.32 -18.28
CA ASP A 281 8.64 2.21 -18.49
C ASP A 281 8.44 3.21 -19.65
N ALA A 282 7.48 2.93 -20.55
CA ALA A 282 7.04 3.82 -21.61
C ALA A 282 5.94 4.81 -21.14
N LEU A 283 5.65 4.90 -19.84
CA LEU A 283 4.66 5.85 -19.32
C LEU A 283 5.15 7.29 -19.48
N GLU A 284 4.41 8.09 -20.24
CA GLU A 284 4.64 9.53 -20.34
C GLU A 284 4.23 10.23 -19.04
N TRP A 285 5.19 10.86 -18.38
CA TRP A 285 4.94 11.68 -17.20
C TRP A 285 4.77 13.13 -17.62
N ILE A 286 3.56 13.65 -17.46
CA ILE A 286 3.33 15.08 -17.55
C ILE A 286 3.73 15.67 -16.20
N ASP A 287 4.79 16.47 -16.20
CA ASP A 287 5.12 17.29 -15.04
C ASP A 287 4.02 18.33 -14.88
N GLU A 288 3.23 18.21 -13.80
CA GLU A 288 2.35 19.29 -13.36
C GLU A 288 3.26 20.40 -12.85
N SER A 289 3.48 21.40 -13.71
CA SER A 289 4.17 22.65 -13.41
C SER A 289 3.46 23.44 -12.32
#